data_AF-A0AAJ1UW50-F1
#
_entry.id   AF-A0AAJ1UW50-F1
#
_cell.length_a   1.000
_cell.length_b   1.000
_cell.length_c   1.000
_cell.angle_alpha   90.00
_cell.angle_beta   90.00
_cell.angle_gamma   90.00
#
_symmetry.space_group_name_H-M   'P 1'
#
loop_
_entity.id
_entity.type
_entity.pdbx_description
1 polymer ?
#
loop_
_entity_poly.entity_id
_entity_poly.type
_entity_poly.pdbx_seq_one_letter_code
_entity_poly.pdbx_strand_id
1 'polypeptide(L)'
;MNSLMKGARMAVKEYMNIKPKESVIIITDNKMPRELSDALFKAVKELGASCTLKLMEPLKRNGQEPPEEIAELMKKPDALFLLTYKSLSHTKARRDASKAGVRIASMPGVTEFSFTEGGLTANCRTVKELTEKMYEKVQNSKTVRITSENGTDFTAGVEGREWKKDDGIIHEKGKFGNLPAGEICVAPVEGTSSGVIIIDRMADYGNRVKYTVKDGFARKIEGSELLEKEVDRLGLKARNIAEIGIGTNPNAKIIGNVLEDEKVFGTIHVALGDNLSFAGNINVPLHVDGIILNPTLEVDGKILIKDGKWVFLEEDEPERENPDKARVEISEILNSQVDAPGKVESHSLFGYEPQETKKNPYEPYIVREPLESHYFDPWIGGWTRLNNRFVINPQLYGYWIKIVEIHEKIHNIYKTGDEAFVERVTWHYFRNGYLNLSSYS
;
A
#
# COMPACT_ATOMS: atom_id res chain seq x y z
N MET A 1 20.65 -9.88 3.99
CA MET A 1 20.52 -8.99 5.17
C MET A 1 20.29 -7.51 4.81
N ASN A 2 20.95 -6.92 3.80
CA ASN A 2 20.77 -5.49 3.48
C ASN A 2 19.38 -5.14 2.90
N SER A 3 18.71 -6.10 2.25
CA SER A 3 17.36 -5.91 1.65
C SER A 3 16.25 -5.77 2.69
N LEU A 4 16.27 -6.58 3.75
CA LEU A 4 15.25 -6.58 4.82
C LEU A 4 15.24 -5.29 5.64
N MET A 5 16.35 -4.54 5.64
CA MET A 5 16.47 -3.32 6.42
C MET A 5 15.48 -2.22 5.98
N LYS A 6 14.98 -2.26 4.75
CA LYS A 6 13.97 -1.31 4.27
C LYS A 6 12.70 -1.39 5.11
N GLY A 7 12.03 -2.55 5.12
CA GLY A 7 10.83 -2.78 5.92
C GLY A 7 11.10 -2.71 7.42
N ALA A 8 12.24 -3.22 7.89
CA ALA A 8 12.59 -3.14 9.31
C ALA A 8 12.71 -1.70 9.82
N ARG A 9 13.36 -0.81 9.04
CA ARG A 9 13.45 0.62 9.37
C ARG A 9 12.08 1.29 9.33
N MET A 10 11.24 0.96 8.35
CA MET A 10 9.86 1.47 8.32
C MET A 10 9.08 1.04 9.57
N ALA A 11 9.12 -0.24 9.94
CA ALA A 11 8.45 -0.76 11.14
C ALA A 11 8.86 -0.01 12.40
N VAL A 12 10.18 0.10 12.61
CA VAL A 12 10.76 0.65 13.84
C VAL A 12 10.64 2.18 13.88
N LYS A 13 11.04 2.87 12.81
CA LYS A 13 11.16 4.33 12.79
C LYS A 13 9.85 5.03 12.50
N GLU A 14 9.07 4.53 11.54
CA GLU A 14 7.92 5.25 10.99
C GLU A 14 6.60 4.74 11.57
N TYR A 15 6.38 3.42 11.61
CA TYR A 15 5.15 2.83 12.15
C TYR A 15 5.11 2.79 13.68
N MET A 16 6.21 2.40 14.34
CA MET A 16 6.30 2.35 15.81
C MET A 16 6.91 3.60 16.45
N ASN A 17 7.51 4.49 15.65
CA ASN A 17 8.11 5.75 16.10
C ASN A 17 9.06 5.61 17.30
N ILE A 18 9.86 4.53 17.30
CA ILE A 18 10.77 4.22 18.40
C ILE A 18 11.74 5.37 18.63
N LYS A 19 11.88 5.78 19.89
CA LYS A 19 12.78 6.88 20.28
C LYS A 19 14.11 6.37 20.84
N PRO A 20 15.19 7.17 20.73
CA PRO A 20 16.42 6.86 21.45
C PRO A 20 16.15 6.66 22.94
N LYS A 21 16.86 5.72 23.57
CA LYS A 21 16.72 5.31 24.98
C LYS A 21 15.43 4.55 25.36
N GLU A 22 14.49 4.35 24.45
CA GLU A 22 13.37 3.44 24.71
C GLU A 22 13.84 1.99 24.83
N SER A 23 13.07 1.22 25.58
CA SER A 23 13.20 -0.21 25.72
C SER A 23 12.29 -0.94 24.73
N VAL A 24 12.89 -1.80 23.92
CA VAL A 24 12.19 -2.59 22.92
C VAL A 24 12.42 -4.07 23.18
N ILE A 25 11.35 -4.87 23.13
CA ILE A 25 11.47 -6.33 23.08
C ILE A 25 10.95 -6.81 21.73
N ILE A 26 11.68 -7.76 21.14
CA ILE A 26 11.24 -8.54 20.00
C ILE A 26 11.01 -9.95 20.50
N ILE A 27 9.77 -10.43 20.47
CA ILE A 27 9.43 -11.83 20.75
C ILE A 27 9.31 -12.55 19.42
N THR A 28 10.03 -13.66 19.28
CA THR A 28 10.00 -14.54 18.11
C THR A 28 9.96 -16.01 18.51
N ASP A 29 9.73 -16.89 17.55
CA ASP A 29 9.76 -18.34 17.72
C ASP A 29 10.61 -19.03 16.65
N ASN A 30 10.86 -20.32 16.82
CA ASN A 30 11.74 -21.11 15.95
C ASN A 30 11.12 -21.44 14.56
N LYS A 31 9.87 -21.02 14.30
CA LYS A 31 9.22 -21.15 12.99
C LYS A 31 9.41 -19.90 12.13
N MET A 32 9.77 -18.77 12.73
CA MET A 32 10.05 -17.53 12.02
C MET A 32 11.50 -17.48 11.53
N PRO A 33 11.76 -16.96 10.31
CA PRO A 33 13.12 -16.76 9.83
C PRO A 33 13.90 -15.81 10.73
N ARG A 34 15.11 -16.22 11.13
CA ARG A 34 15.92 -15.48 12.10
C ARG A 34 16.31 -14.09 11.58
N GLU A 35 16.52 -14.00 10.27
CA GLU A 35 16.90 -12.81 9.52
C GLU A 35 15.91 -11.65 9.71
N LEU A 36 14.62 -11.96 9.88
CA LEU A 36 13.58 -10.94 10.14
C LEU A 36 13.78 -10.31 11.52
N SER A 37 14.01 -11.15 12.53
CA SER A 37 14.25 -10.69 13.89
C SER A 37 15.58 -9.94 14.03
N ASP A 38 16.62 -10.39 13.32
CA ASP A 38 17.92 -9.72 13.27
C ASP A 38 17.80 -8.35 12.57
N ALA A 39 16.99 -8.23 11.52
CA ALA A 39 16.76 -6.97 10.82
C ALA A 39 16.03 -5.95 11.71
N LEU A 40 14.98 -6.36 12.43
CA LEU A 40 14.30 -5.50 13.41
C LEU A 40 15.25 -5.09 14.54
N PHE A 41 16.00 -6.05 15.10
CA PHE A 41 16.97 -5.78 16.16
C PHE A 41 17.99 -4.73 15.71
N LYS A 42 18.56 -4.90 14.52
CA LYS A 42 19.50 -3.95 13.93
C LYS A 42 18.87 -2.57 13.74
N ALA A 43 17.65 -2.49 13.20
CA ALA A 43 16.95 -1.22 13.01
C ALA A 43 16.67 -0.48 14.33
N VAL A 44 16.32 -1.20 15.40
CA VAL A 44 16.18 -0.63 16.75
C VAL A 44 17.52 -0.09 17.27
N LYS A 45 18.62 -0.86 17.07
CA LYS A 45 19.96 -0.43 17.49
C LYS A 45 20.45 0.81 16.74
N GLU A 46 20.11 0.96 15.46
CA GLU A 46 20.43 2.15 14.65
C GLU A 46 19.82 3.45 15.23
N LEU A 47 18.69 3.36 15.96
CA LEU A 47 18.06 4.50 16.63
C LEU A 47 18.60 4.79 18.03
N GLY A 48 19.58 4.03 18.52
CA GLY A 48 20.12 4.18 19.87
C GLY A 48 19.17 3.71 20.99
N ALA A 49 18.17 2.89 20.66
CA ALA A 49 17.30 2.26 21.63
C ALA A 49 17.93 0.98 22.22
N SER A 50 17.45 0.57 23.39
CA SER A 50 17.77 -0.74 23.97
C SER A 50 16.84 -1.79 23.36
N CYS A 51 17.40 -2.95 23.00
CA CYS A 51 16.64 -4.00 22.35
C CYS A 51 16.97 -5.35 22.98
N THR A 52 15.96 -6.13 23.33
CA THR A 52 16.10 -7.53 23.75
C THR A 52 15.34 -8.42 22.78
N LEU A 53 16.01 -9.48 22.29
CA LEU A 53 15.38 -10.53 21.50
C LEU A 53 15.06 -11.71 22.42
N LYS A 54 13.80 -12.14 22.47
CA LYS A 54 13.35 -13.30 23.24
C LYS A 54 12.78 -14.35 22.29
N LEU A 55 13.38 -15.54 22.32
CA LEU A 55 12.88 -16.73 21.64
C LEU A 55 11.90 -17.48 22.56
N MET A 56 10.80 -17.97 22.00
CA MET A 56 9.86 -18.89 22.66
C MET A 56 9.51 -20.08 21.76
N GLU A 57 8.91 -21.12 22.34
CA GLU A 57 8.33 -22.21 21.54
C GLU A 57 7.12 -21.70 20.74
N PRO A 58 6.93 -22.18 19.49
CA PRO A 58 5.83 -21.76 18.65
C PRO A 58 4.51 -22.24 19.26
N LEU A 59 3.50 -21.36 19.21
CA LEU A 59 2.16 -21.71 19.66
C LEU A 59 1.48 -22.66 18.67
N LYS A 60 0.48 -23.40 19.14
CA LYS A 60 -0.23 -24.39 18.31
C LYS A 60 -1.30 -23.76 17.43
N ARG A 61 -1.88 -22.63 17.85
CA ARG A 61 -2.94 -21.92 17.12
C ARG A 61 -2.89 -20.41 17.37
N ASN A 62 -3.50 -19.64 16.48
CA ASN A 62 -3.74 -18.22 16.67
C ASN A 62 -4.60 -17.98 17.93
N GLY A 63 -4.29 -16.94 18.69
CA GLY A 63 -5.02 -16.58 19.91
C GLY A 63 -4.76 -17.47 21.12
N GLN A 64 -3.83 -18.44 21.04
CA GLN A 64 -3.36 -19.17 22.21
C GLN A 64 -2.57 -18.25 23.14
N GLU A 65 -2.82 -18.29 24.45
CA GLU A 65 -1.99 -17.55 25.42
C GLU A 65 -0.53 -18.03 25.38
N PRO A 66 0.45 -17.11 25.49
CA PRO A 66 1.85 -17.49 25.62
C PRO A 66 2.15 -18.03 27.04
N PRO A 67 3.31 -18.65 27.27
CA PRO A 67 3.76 -18.99 28.63
C PRO A 67 3.74 -17.78 29.56
N GLU A 68 3.48 -18.00 30.85
CA GLU A 68 3.34 -16.93 31.85
C GLU A 68 4.58 -16.02 31.91
N GLU A 69 5.78 -16.59 31.81
CA GLU A 69 7.03 -15.81 31.76
C GLU A 69 7.09 -14.83 30.58
N ILE A 70 6.52 -15.21 29.44
CA ILE A 70 6.44 -14.37 28.25
C ILE A 70 5.39 -13.29 28.47
N ALA A 71 4.22 -13.66 29.00
CA ALA A 71 3.14 -12.72 29.29
C ALA A 71 3.57 -11.61 30.26
N GLU A 72 4.36 -11.93 31.29
CA GLU A 72 4.91 -10.94 32.21
C GLU A 72 6.03 -10.11 31.58
N LEU A 73 6.84 -10.69 30.69
CA LEU A 73 7.86 -9.96 29.95
C LEU A 73 7.25 -8.93 29.00
N MET A 74 6.13 -9.26 28.35
CA MET A 74 5.43 -8.39 27.40
C MET A 74 4.99 -7.05 28.00
N LYS A 75 4.83 -6.95 29.33
CA LYS A 75 4.37 -5.74 30.03
C LYS A 75 5.49 -4.75 30.37
N LYS A 76 6.75 -5.12 30.17
CA LYS A 76 7.92 -4.37 30.66
C LYS A 76 8.47 -3.29 29.70
N PRO A 77 8.49 -3.48 28.37
CA PRO A 77 9.16 -2.53 27.49
C PRO A 77 8.28 -1.32 27.15
N ASP A 78 8.88 -0.26 26.61
CA ASP A 78 8.12 0.83 26.00
C ASP A 78 7.42 0.36 24.72
N ALA A 79 8.10 -0.50 23.93
CA ALA A 79 7.58 -1.05 22.68
C ALA A 79 7.88 -2.54 22.51
N LEU A 80 6.97 -3.22 21.81
CA LEU A 80 7.01 -4.67 21.62
C LEU A 80 6.72 -5.04 20.16
N PHE A 81 7.58 -5.87 19.58
CA PHE A 81 7.31 -6.56 18.33
C PHE A 81 6.98 -8.03 18.62
N LEU A 82 5.80 -8.48 18.22
CA LEU A 82 5.38 -9.87 18.27
C LEU A 82 5.59 -10.49 16.88
N LEU A 83 6.83 -10.91 16.62
CA LEU A 83 7.26 -11.54 15.37
C LEU A 83 7.17 -13.07 15.49
N THR A 84 5.95 -13.60 15.61
CA THR A 84 5.70 -15.02 15.87
C THR A 84 5.03 -15.70 14.69
N TYR A 85 5.10 -17.03 14.58
CA TYR A 85 4.42 -17.76 13.50
C TYR A 85 2.90 -17.80 13.70
N LYS A 86 2.44 -17.95 14.95
CA LYS A 86 1.02 -17.86 15.32
C LYS A 86 0.73 -16.55 16.03
N SER A 87 -0.45 -16.00 15.78
CA SER A 87 -0.86 -14.69 16.26
C SER A 87 -1.12 -14.67 17.77
N LEU A 88 -0.55 -13.65 18.42
CA LEU A 88 -0.81 -13.26 19.80
C LEU A 88 -1.79 -12.06 19.89
N SER A 89 -2.26 -11.54 18.75
CA SER A 89 -3.07 -10.31 18.66
C SER A 89 -4.32 -10.35 19.56
N HIS A 90 -5.02 -11.47 19.67
CA HIS A 90 -6.27 -11.57 20.44
C HIS A 90 -6.10 -12.23 21.83
N THR A 91 -4.89 -12.26 22.38
CA THR A 91 -4.61 -12.83 23.71
C THR A 91 -4.86 -11.83 24.86
N LYS A 92 -5.10 -12.36 26.06
CA LYS A 92 -5.12 -11.62 27.31
C LYS A 92 -3.74 -11.04 27.59
N ALA A 93 -2.66 -11.78 27.37
CA ALA A 93 -1.29 -11.29 27.53
C ALA A 93 -1.03 -9.99 26.74
N ARG A 94 -1.42 -9.95 25.45
CA ARG A 94 -1.31 -8.73 24.63
C ARG A 94 -2.16 -7.60 25.20
N ARG A 95 -3.44 -7.85 25.51
CA ARG A 95 -4.34 -6.82 26.08
C ARG A 95 -3.79 -6.24 27.39
N ASP A 96 -3.22 -7.07 28.25
CA ASP A 96 -2.64 -6.62 29.52
C ASP A 96 -1.36 -5.81 29.31
N ALA A 97 -0.52 -6.18 28.35
CA ALA A 97 0.66 -5.38 27.96
C ALA A 97 0.26 -4.00 27.41
N SER A 98 -0.74 -3.95 26.51
CA SER A 98 -1.29 -2.67 26.04
C SER A 98 -1.83 -1.82 27.20
N LYS A 99 -2.57 -2.42 28.15
CA LYS A 99 -3.05 -1.71 29.36
C LYS A 99 -1.93 -1.20 30.26
N ALA A 100 -0.79 -1.90 30.31
CA ALA A 100 0.41 -1.44 31.01
C ALA A 100 1.13 -0.28 30.29
N GLY A 101 0.67 0.14 29.11
CA GLY A 101 1.21 1.25 28.34
C GLY A 101 2.20 0.84 27.25
N VAL A 102 2.42 -0.46 27.04
CA VAL A 102 3.32 -0.97 25.99
C VAL A 102 2.66 -0.79 24.62
N ARG A 103 3.35 -0.14 23.68
CA ARG A 103 2.91 -0.13 22.28
C ARG A 103 3.35 -1.39 21.54
N ILE A 104 2.47 -1.99 20.76
CA ILE A 104 2.66 -3.35 20.23
C ILE A 104 2.40 -3.41 18.73
N ALA A 105 3.39 -3.87 17.97
CA ALA A 105 3.22 -4.33 16.60
C ALA A 105 3.14 -5.86 16.58
N SER A 106 2.04 -6.41 16.09
CA SER A 106 1.88 -7.86 15.88
C SER A 106 2.12 -8.22 14.42
N MET A 107 2.94 -9.25 14.19
CA MET A 107 3.45 -9.60 12.86
C MET A 107 3.37 -11.12 12.60
N PRO A 108 2.19 -11.76 12.77
CA PRO A 108 2.06 -13.20 12.70
C PRO A 108 2.40 -13.76 11.31
N GLY A 109 3.41 -14.61 11.24
CA GLY A 109 3.80 -15.28 9.98
C GLY A 109 4.24 -14.33 8.87
N VAL A 110 4.64 -13.10 9.22
CA VAL A 110 5.16 -12.11 8.27
C VAL A 110 6.35 -12.69 7.50
N THR A 111 6.51 -12.29 6.23
CA THR A 111 7.47 -12.90 5.32
C THR A 111 8.64 -11.98 5.00
N GLU A 112 9.70 -12.52 4.40
CA GLU A 112 10.77 -11.69 3.83
C GLU A 112 10.25 -10.72 2.77
N PHE A 113 9.29 -11.15 1.94
CA PHE A 113 8.66 -10.30 0.93
C PHE A 113 8.07 -9.04 1.55
N SER A 114 7.35 -9.19 2.68
CA SER A 114 6.77 -8.06 3.41
C SER A 114 7.82 -7.00 3.75
N PHE A 115 9.05 -7.41 4.11
CA PHE A 115 10.15 -6.53 4.48
C PHE A 115 10.91 -5.91 3.29
N THR A 116 10.91 -6.55 2.12
CA THR A 116 11.70 -6.11 0.95
C THR A 116 10.88 -5.31 -0.07
N GLU A 117 9.67 -5.79 -0.36
CA GLU A 117 8.84 -5.32 -1.48
C GLU A 117 7.38 -5.08 -1.07
N GLY A 118 6.89 -5.79 -0.05
CA GLY A 118 5.51 -5.78 0.39
C GLY A 118 5.13 -4.62 1.32
N GLY A 119 4.08 -4.83 2.09
CA GLY A 119 3.33 -3.82 2.82
C GLY A 119 4.13 -3.06 3.88
N LEU A 120 5.14 -3.69 4.50
CA LEU A 120 6.00 -2.97 5.47
C LEU A 120 6.85 -1.90 4.80
N THR A 121 7.06 -1.97 3.48
CA THR A 121 7.84 -0.98 2.77
C THR A 121 7.05 0.27 2.38
N ALA A 122 5.72 0.26 2.58
CA ALA A 122 4.86 1.40 2.31
C ALA A 122 5.18 2.58 3.23
N ASN A 123 5.11 3.79 2.69
CA ASN A 123 5.19 5.02 3.48
C ASN A 123 4.01 5.09 4.45
N CYS A 124 4.26 5.15 5.76
CA CYS A 124 3.21 5.13 6.78
C CYS A 124 2.24 6.32 6.66
N ARG A 125 2.69 7.48 6.17
CA ARG A 125 1.81 8.63 5.93
C ARG A 125 0.83 8.35 4.80
N THR A 126 1.31 7.75 3.71
CA THR A 126 0.46 7.35 2.59
C THR A 126 -0.56 6.30 3.02
N VAL A 127 -0.16 5.28 3.79
CA VAL A 127 -1.10 4.29 4.34
C VAL A 127 -2.16 4.97 5.20
N LYS A 128 -1.74 5.84 6.13
CA LYS A 128 -2.65 6.62 6.98
C LYS A 128 -3.62 7.47 6.16
N GLU A 129 -3.15 8.18 5.15
CA GLU A 129 -3.97 9.05 4.29
C GLU A 129 -5.01 8.24 3.50
N LEU A 130 -4.62 7.11 2.91
CA LEU A 130 -5.56 6.24 2.19
C LEU A 130 -6.58 5.61 3.14
N THR A 131 -6.14 5.15 4.30
CA THR A 131 -7.02 4.66 5.37
C THR A 131 -7.99 5.76 5.85
N GLU A 132 -7.56 7.00 6.01
CA GLU A 132 -8.47 8.08 6.40
C GLU A 132 -9.49 8.38 5.29
N LYS A 133 -9.04 8.47 4.03
CA LYS A 133 -9.93 8.75 2.90
C LYS A 133 -11.06 7.73 2.77
N MET A 134 -10.76 6.43 2.86
CA MET A 134 -11.82 5.42 2.82
C MET A 134 -12.67 5.46 4.09
N TYR A 135 -12.08 5.72 5.26
CA TYR A 135 -12.81 5.81 6.52
C TYR A 135 -13.89 6.91 6.45
N GLU A 136 -13.53 8.06 5.90
CA GLU A 136 -14.46 9.18 5.71
C GLU A 136 -15.68 8.81 4.85
N LYS A 137 -15.50 7.94 3.85
CA LYS A 137 -16.59 7.48 2.98
C LYS A 137 -17.47 6.42 3.64
N VAL A 138 -16.97 5.64 4.61
CA VAL A 138 -17.71 4.50 5.19
C VAL A 138 -18.19 4.69 6.63
N GLN A 139 -17.60 5.59 7.41
CA GLN A 139 -17.80 5.69 8.87
C GLN A 139 -19.27 5.80 9.33
N ASN A 140 -20.14 6.40 8.52
CA ASN A 140 -21.56 6.62 8.85
C ASN A 140 -22.51 5.74 8.00
N SER A 141 -21.96 4.70 7.36
CA SER A 141 -22.73 3.87 6.44
C SER A 141 -23.77 3.01 7.16
N LYS A 142 -24.84 2.67 6.44
CA LYS A 142 -25.90 1.79 6.95
C LYS A 142 -25.83 0.40 6.33
N THR A 143 -25.45 0.34 5.07
CA THR A 143 -25.48 -0.86 4.25
C THR A 143 -24.26 -0.94 3.35
N VAL A 144 -23.78 -2.16 3.14
CA VAL A 144 -22.73 -2.47 2.16
C VAL A 144 -23.21 -3.60 1.25
N ARG A 145 -22.86 -3.52 -0.03
CA ARG A 145 -23.00 -4.61 -0.99
C ARG A 145 -21.66 -4.85 -1.67
N ILE A 146 -21.25 -6.10 -1.70
CA ILE A 146 -19.99 -6.53 -2.31
C ILE A 146 -20.32 -7.48 -3.45
N THR A 147 -19.82 -7.17 -4.64
CA THR A 147 -19.93 -8.01 -5.83
C THR A 147 -18.56 -8.28 -6.43
N SER A 148 -18.41 -9.37 -7.18
CA SER A 148 -17.19 -9.67 -7.96
C SER A 148 -17.53 -10.61 -9.12
N GLU A 149 -16.75 -10.55 -10.20
CA GLU A 149 -16.87 -11.46 -11.36
C GLU A 149 -16.78 -12.94 -10.97
N ASN A 150 -16.17 -13.25 -9.82
CA ASN A 150 -16.07 -14.61 -9.32
C ASN A 150 -17.43 -15.22 -8.91
N GLY A 151 -18.50 -14.42 -8.89
CA GLY A 151 -19.86 -14.81 -8.50
C GLY A 151 -20.28 -14.38 -7.09
N THR A 152 -19.44 -13.59 -6.41
CA THR A 152 -19.82 -12.92 -5.16
C THR A 152 -20.92 -11.90 -5.43
N ASP A 153 -21.97 -11.95 -4.63
CA ASP A 153 -23.01 -10.92 -4.51
C ASP A 153 -23.65 -11.08 -3.12
N PHE A 154 -23.22 -10.24 -2.17
CA PHE A 154 -23.77 -10.25 -0.82
C PHE A 154 -23.95 -8.85 -0.27
N THR A 155 -24.91 -8.73 0.64
CA THR A 155 -25.26 -7.49 1.34
C THR A 155 -25.11 -7.67 2.84
N ALA A 156 -24.76 -6.60 3.54
CA ALA A 156 -24.67 -6.56 5.00
C ALA A 156 -25.15 -5.21 5.53
N GLY A 157 -25.82 -5.23 6.69
CA GLY A 157 -26.08 -4.02 7.47
C GLY A 157 -24.88 -3.69 8.34
N VAL A 158 -24.52 -2.41 8.40
CA VAL A 158 -23.41 -1.86 9.22
C VAL A 158 -23.86 -0.64 10.04
N GLU A 159 -25.16 -0.30 10.02
CA GLU A 159 -25.70 0.83 10.76
C GLU A 159 -25.39 0.74 12.26
N GLY A 160 -24.88 1.84 12.82
CA GLY A 160 -24.54 1.93 14.25
C GLY A 160 -23.27 1.19 14.65
N ARG A 161 -22.51 0.63 13.71
CA ARG A 161 -21.20 0.00 13.97
C ARG A 161 -20.06 0.99 13.79
N GLU A 162 -19.08 0.89 14.67
CA GLU A 162 -17.83 1.64 14.54
C GLU A 162 -16.91 0.95 13.53
N TRP A 163 -16.59 1.66 12.44
CA TRP A 163 -15.50 1.27 11.56
C TRP A 163 -14.15 1.51 12.25
N LYS A 164 -13.24 0.54 12.15
CA LYS A 164 -11.91 0.59 12.77
C LYS A 164 -10.85 0.83 11.72
N LYS A 165 -9.84 1.64 12.07
CA LYS A 165 -8.68 1.94 11.23
C LYS A 165 -7.45 1.19 11.74
N ASP A 166 -6.82 0.41 10.87
CA ASP A 166 -5.46 -0.10 11.06
C ASP A 166 -4.54 0.65 10.10
N ASP A 167 -4.19 1.89 10.49
CA ASP A 167 -3.31 2.79 9.72
C ASP A 167 -1.81 2.56 9.97
N GLY A 168 -1.48 1.66 10.90
CA GLY A 168 -0.11 1.35 11.30
C GLY A 168 0.56 2.41 12.18
N ILE A 169 -0.11 3.49 12.55
CA ILE A 169 0.48 4.57 13.36
C ILE A 169 0.45 4.17 14.83
N ILE A 170 1.37 3.29 15.25
CA ILE A 170 1.41 2.70 16.60
C ILE A 170 2.33 3.53 17.52
N HIS A 171 2.09 4.84 17.59
CA HIS A 171 3.00 5.79 18.25
C HIS A 171 2.69 5.96 19.74
N GLU A 172 1.42 5.91 20.10
CA GLU A 172 0.95 6.22 21.46
C GLU A 172 1.14 5.05 22.43
N LYS A 173 1.30 5.36 23.72
CA LYS A 173 1.41 4.34 24.77
C LYS A 173 0.17 3.45 24.77
N GLY A 174 0.38 2.14 24.88
CA GLY A 174 -0.68 1.14 24.89
C GLY A 174 -1.32 0.85 23.53
N LYS A 175 -0.96 1.60 22.47
CA LYS A 175 -1.53 1.38 21.13
C LYS A 175 -1.07 0.03 20.57
N PHE A 176 -1.95 -0.62 19.84
CA PHE A 176 -1.73 -1.92 19.24
C PHE A 176 -2.18 -1.87 17.77
N GLY A 177 -1.43 -2.55 16.90
CA GLY A 177 -1.79 -2.75 15.49
C GLY A 177 -1.01 -3.92 14.90
N ASN A 178 -1.40 -4.32 13.70
CA ASN A 178 -0.67 -5.30 12.91
C ASN A 178 0.38 -4.60 12.04
N LEU A 179 1.50 -5.26 11.73
CA LEU A 179 2.43 -4.83 10.68
C LEU A 179 2.72 -6.00 9.72
N PRO A 180 2.53 -5.83 8.39
CA PRO A 180 2.12 -4.60 7.70
C PRO A 180 0.70 -4.15 8.10
N ALA A 181 0.48 -2.85 8.04
CA ALA A 181 -0.82 -2.23 8.30
C ALA A 181 -1.48 -1.81 6.98
N GLY A 182 -2.67 -1.24 7.08
CA GLY A 182 -3.40 -0.67 5.96
C GLY A 182 -4.69 -1.42 5.69
N GLU A 183 -5.65 -1.27 6.60
CA GLU A 183 -7.03 -1.67 6.37
C GLU A 183 -8.01 -0.80 7.13
N ILE A 184 -9.28 -0.94 6.75
CA ILE A 184 -10.43 -0.46 7.51
C ILE A 184 -11.42 -1.60 7.62
N CYS A 185 -11.96 -1.84 8.80
CA CYS A 185 -12.85 -2.97 9.03
C CYS A 185 -14.05 -2.66 9.91
N VAL A 186 -15.09 -3.47 9.77
CA VAL A 186 -16.32 -3.39 10.55
C VAL A 186 -16.91 -4.78 10.77
N ALA A 187 -17.49 -5.03 11.94
CA ALA A 187 -18.36 -6.18 12.12
C ALA A 187 -19.77 -5.85 11.60
N PRO A 188 -20.32 -6.63 10.65
CA PRO A 188 -21.71 -6.47 10.25
C PRO A 188 -22.67 -6.58 11.45
N VAL A 189 -23.83 -5.96 11.35
CA VAL A 189 -24.92 -6.16 12.31
C VAL A 189 -25.37 -7.61 12.23
N GLU A 190 -25.33 -8.33 13.36
CA GLU A 190 -25.69 -9.75 13.38
C GLU A 190 -27.10 -9.95 12.80
N GLY A 191 -27.28 -11.00 11.99
CA GLY A 191 -28.58 -11.28 11.36
C GLY A 191 -28.82 -10.58 10.03
N THR A 192 -28.04 -9.56 9.66
CA THR A 192 -28.34 -8.74 8.46
C THR A 192 -27.69 -9.25 7.18
N SER A 193 -26.55 -9.97 7.28
CA SER A 193 -25.82 -10.39 6.09
C SER A 193 -26.56 -11.48 5.31
N SER A 194 -26.69 -11.32 3.98
CA SER A 194 -27.32 -12.30 3.09
C SER A 194 -26.73 -12.27 1.69
N GLY A 195 -26.68 -13.42 1.02
CA GLY A 195 -26.21 -13.56 -0.36
C GLY A 195 -25.21 -14.69 -0.55
N VAL A 196 -24.35 -14.56 -1.57
CA VAL A 196 -23.29 -15.51 -1.88
C VAL A 196 -21.94 -14.82 -1.82
N ILE A 197 -20.99 -15.44 -1.12
CA ILE A 197 -19.61 -14.97 -1.02
C ILE A 197 -18.71 -16.03 -1.63
N ILE A 198 -17.83 -15.66 -2.55
CA ILE A 198 -16.79 -16.55 -3.09
C ILE A 198 -15.44 -15.96 -2.71
N ILE A 199 -14.77 -16.66 -1.80
CA ILE A 199 -13.44 -16.33 -1.32
C ILE A 199 -12.42 -16.86 -2.33
N ASP A 200 -11.61 -15.97 -2.89
CA ASP A 200 -10.55 -16.35 -3.81
C ASP A 200 -9.41 -17.07 -3.10
N ARG A 201 -9.03 -16.61 -1.90
CA ARG A 201 -7.92 -17.16 -1.10
C ARG A 201 -8.24 -17.13 0.40
N MET A 202 -7.90 -18.21 1.10
CA MET A 202 -8.21 -18.37 2.52
C MET A 202 -7.14 -19.19 3.27
N ALA A 203 -5.87 -18.74 3.23
CA ALA A 203 -4.73 -19.41 3.89
C ALA A 203 -4.81 -20.95 3.86
N ASP A 204 -4.82 -21.58 5.04
CA ASP A 204 -4.83 -23.03 5.25
C ASP A 204 -6.14 -23.72 4.81
N TYR A 205 -7.20 -22.96 4.53
CA TYR A 205 -8.51 -23.47 4.13
C TYR A 205 -8.69 -23.57 2.61
N GLY A 206 -7.73 -23.06 1.84
CA GLY A 206 -7.68 -23.21 0.38
C GLY A 206 -8.19 -21.99 -0.39
N ASN A 207 -8.53 -22.23 -1.66
CA ASN A 207 -8.95 -21.22 -2.62
C ASN A 207 -10.36 -21.54 -3.14
N ARG A 208 -11.08 -20.52 -3.63
CA ARG A 208 -12.43 -20.65 -4.22
C ARG A 208 -13.43 -21.30 -3.26
N VAL A 209 -13.43 -20.83 -2.01
CA VAL A 209 -14.38 -21.28 -0.98
C VAL A 209 -15.65 -20.46 -1.09
N LYS A 210 -16.80 -21.12 -1.23
CA LYS A 210 -18.09 -20.47 -1.42
C LYS A 210 -18.93 -20.55 -0.15
N TYR A 211 -19.50 -19.42 0.26
CA TYR A 211 -20.48 -19.33 1.32
C TYR A 211 -21.85 -18.99 0.75
N THR A 212 -22.87 -19.75 1.17
CA THR A 212 -24.26 -19.31 1.05
C THR A 212 -24.68 -18.70 2.38
N VAL A 213 -24.85 -17.38 2.41
CA VAL A 213 -25.08 -16.60 3.62
C VAL A 213 -26.56 -16.27 3.77
N LYS A 214 -27.11 -16.53 4.96
CA LYS A 214 -28.48 -16.17 5.31
C LYS A 214 -28.58 -15.85 6.81
N ASP A 215 -29.25 -14.75 7.13
CA ASP A 215 -29.46 -14.23 8.48
C ASP A 215 -28.12 -14.03 9.23
N GLY A 216 -27.10 -13.50 8.56
CA GLY A 216 -25.78 -13.26 9.15
C GLY A 216 -24.86 -14.49 9.25
N PHE A 217 -25.30 -15.68 8.83
CA PHE A 217 -24.52 -16.91 8.94
C PHE A 217 -24.26 -17.58 7.59
N ALA A 218 -23.05 -18.09 7.40
CA ALA A 218 -22.69 -19.01 6.32
C ALA A 218 -23.38 -20.38 6.53
N ARG A 219 -24.59 -20.53 5.97
CA ARG A 219 -25.42 -21.74 6.10
C ARG A 219 -24.88 -22.93 5.33
N LYS A 220 -24.18 -22.66 4.23
CA LYS A 220 -23.47 -23.66 3.43
C LYS A 220 -22.07 -23.16 3.14
N ILE A 221 -21.08 -24.05 3.28
CA ILE A 221 -19.69 -23.81 2.90
C ILE A 221 -19.32 -24.87 1.86
N GLU A 222 -18.79 -24.46 0.72
CA GLU A 222 -18.40 -25.35 -0.36
C GLU A 222 -16.95 -25.05 -0.74
N GLY A 223 -16.16 -26.06 -1.12
CA GLY A 223 -14.76 -25.89 -1.53
C GLY A 223 -13.72 -25.98 -0.42
N SER A 224 -14.11 -26.14 0.84
CA SER A 224 -13.18 -26.41 1.96
C SER A 224 -13.78 -27.33 3.02
N GLU A 225 -13.49 -28.63 2.94
CA GLU A 225 -13.91 -29.59 3.97
C GLU A 225 -13.29 -29.30 5.34
N LEU A 226 -12.07 -28.75 5.36
CA LEU A 226 -11.38 -28.42 6.60
C LEU A 226 -12.13 -27.33 7.35
N LEU A 227 -12.50 -26.25 6.65
CA LEU A 227 -13.26 -25.14 7.24
C LEU A 227 -14.64 -25.62 7.70
N GLU A 228 -15.34 -26.38 6.85
CA GLU A 228 -16.68 -26.89 7.17
C GLU A 228 -16.67 -27.74 8.45
N LYS A 229 -15.74 -28.71 8.55
CA LYS A 229 -15.56 -29.54 9.75
C LYS A 229 -15.25 -28.70 11.00
N GLU A 230 -14.44 -27.65 10.85
CA GLU A 230 -14.06 -26.81 11.96
C GLU A 230 -15.21 -25.93 12.47
N VAL A 231 -15.94 -25.27 11.58
CA VAL A 231 -17.11 -24.46 11.97
C VAL A 231 -18.23 -25.33 12.53
N ASP A 232 -18.42 -26.55 12.01
CA ASP A 232 -19.42 -27.48 12.53
C ASP A 232 -19.10 -27.96 13.94
N ARG A 233 -17.82 -28.24 14.21
CA ARG A 233 -17.36 -28.58 15.56
C ARG A 233 -17.61 -27.44 16.56
N LEU A 234 -17.49 -26.19 16.12
CA LEU A 234 -17.66 -25.00 16.96
C LEU A 234 -19.10 -24.46 17.01
N GLY A 235 -19.97 -24.95 16.13
CA GLY A 235 -21.40 -24.61 16.08
C GLY A 235 -21.71 -23.31 15.33
N LEU A 236 -22.99 -22.92 15.36
CA LEU A 236 -23.53 -21.84 14.52
C LEU A 236 -22.78 -20.50 14.66
N LYS A 237 -22.28 -20.16 15.85
CA LYS A 237 -21.52 -18.93 16.07
C LYS A 237 -20.25 -18.85 15.22
N ALA A 238 -19.59 -19.97 14.93
CA ALA A 238 -18.42 -20.03 14.07
C ALA A 238 -18.73 -19.73 12.59
N ARG A 239 -20.02 -19.82 12.20
CA ARG A 239 -20.50 -19.52 10.84
C ARG A 239 -20.91 -18.05 10.68
N ASN A 240 -20.78 -17.22 11.72
CA ASN A 240 -21.13 -15.79 11.68
C ASN A 240 -20.23 -15.03 10.69
N ILE A 241 -20.80 -14.14 9.89
CA ILE A 241 -20.01 -13.15 9.13
C ILE A 241 -19.48 -12.12 10.13
N ALA A 242 -18.21 -12.24 10.45
CA ALA A 242 -17.60 -11.58 11.60
C ALA A 242 -17.02 -10.21 11.28
N GLU A 243 -16.47 -10.05 10.09
CA GLU A 243 -15.77 -8.85 9.67
C GLU A 243 -15.92 -8.65 8.18
N ILE A 244 -16.01 -7.39 7.77
CA ILE A 244 -15.75 -6.93 6.42
C ILE A 244 -14.59 -5.94 6.54
N GLY A 245 -13.51 -6.20 5.82
CA GLY A 245 -12.37 -5.29 5.78
C GLY A 245 -11.98 -4.90 4.37
N ILE A 246 -11.37 -3.72 4.26
CA ILE A 246 -10.97 -3.08 3.00
C ILE A 246 -9.48 -2.78 3.10
N GLY A 247 -8.67 -3.36 2.20
CA GLY A 247 -7.24 -3.14 2.16
C GLY A 247 -6.89 -1.76 1.61
N THR A 248 -5.93 -1.08 2.25
CA THR A 248 -5.53 0.31 1.93
C THR A 248 -4.01 0.47 1.72
N ASN A 249 -3.22 -0.60 1.84
CA ASN A 249 -1.77 -0.55 1.67
C ASN A 249 -1.35 -0.67 0.19
N PRO A 250 -0.73 0.37 -0.40
CA PRO A 250 -0.39 0.37 -1.83
C PRO A 250 0.78 -0.55 -2.18
N ASN A 251 1.62 -0.92 -1.22
CA ASN A 251 2.77 -1.79 -1.46
C ASN A 251 2.48 -3.26 -1.12
N ALA A 252 1.44 -3.53 -0.34
CA ALA A 252 1.04 -4.91 -0.06
C ALA A 252 0.67 -5.64 -1.35
N LYS A 253 0.97 -6.93 -1.42
CA LYS A 253 0.65 -7.81 -2.56
C LYS A 253 0.08 -9.14 -2.09
N ILE A 254 -0.72 -9.75 -2.95
CA ILE A 254 -1.23 -11.10 -2.73
C ILE A 254 -0.08 -12.10 -2.85
N ILE A 255 0.34 -12.65 -1.71
CA ILE A 255 1.44 -13.62 -1.59
C ILE A 255 0.96 -14.95 -0.96
N GLY A 256 -0.31 -15.06 -0.58
CA GLY A 256 -0.83 -16.24 0.11
C GLY A 256 -0.58 -16.21 1.63
N ASN A 257 -0.34 -15.01 2.18
CA ASN A 257 -0.20 -14.79 3.61
C ASN A 257 -1.29 -13.80 4.02
N VAL A 258 -2.25 -14.24 4.84
CA VAL A 258 -3.45 -13.43 5.18
C VAL A 258 -3.08 -12.05 5.75
N LEU A 259 -2.08 -11.97 6.64
CA LEU A 259 -1.64 -10.71 7.23
C LEU A 259 -1.21 -9.66 6.18
N GLU A 260 -0.62 -10.10 5.06
CA GLU A 260 -0.25 -9.23 3.94
C GLU A 260 -1.43 -9.03 2.98
N ASP A 261 -2.09 -10.13 2.61
CA ASP A 261 -3.12 -10.18 1.58
C ASP A 261 -4.35 -9.33 1.95
N GLU A 262 -4.72 -9.26 3.24
CA GLU A 262 -5.84 -8.45 3.76
C GLU A 262 -5.57 -6.94 3.64
N LYS A 263 -4.30 -6.52 3.61
CA LYS A 263 -3.92 -5.11 3.54
C LYS A 263 -3.85 -4.57 2.12
N VAL A 264 -3.91 -5.44 1.10
CA VAL A 264 -3.69 -5.05 -0.30
C VAL A 264 -4.68 -3.97 -0.74
N PHE A 265 -4.17 -2.85 -1.24
CA PHE A 265 -5.01 -1.76 -1.71
C PHE A 265 -6.09 -2.24 -2.68
N GLY A 266 -7.36 -1.97 -2.33
CA GLY A 266 -8.51 -2.27 -3.17
C GLY A 266 -9.08 -3.68 -3.05
N THR A 267 -8.48 -4.56 -2.23
CA THR A 267 -9.11 -5.85 -1.89
C THR A 267 -10.15 -5.67 -0.79
N ILE A 268 -10.99 -6.69 -0.67
CA ILE A 268 -11.90 -6.85 0.47
C ILE A 268 -11.67 -8.21 1.06
N HIS A 269 -11.66 -8.30 2.39
CA HIS A 269 -11.75 -9.57 3.10
C HIS A 269 -13.06 -9.67 3.87
N VAL A 270 -13.51 -10.91 4.03
CA VAL A 270 -14.65 -11.25 4.87
C VAL A 270 -14.24 -12.37 5.81
N ALA A 271 -14.46 -12.17 7.11
CA ALA A 271 -14.11 -13.15 8.13
C ALA A 271 -15.32 -13.99 8.59
N LEU A 272 -15.05 -15.24 8.99
CA LEU A 272 -15.97 -16.08 9.76
C LEU A 272 -15.59 -16.15 11.23
N GLY A 273 -16.59 -16.11 12.13
CA GLY A 273 -16.44 -16.43 13.55
C GLY A 273 -16.60 -15.24 14.52
N ASP A 274 -15.57 -15.01 15.34
CA ASP A 274 -15.55 -14.02 16.44
C ASP A 274 -15.53 -12.60 15.91
N ASN A 275 -16.39 -11.75 16.47
CA ASN A 275 -16.42 -10.33 16.15
C ASN A 275 -16.41 -9.42 17.39
N LEU A 276 -16.10 -9.96 18.58
CA LEU A 276 -16.03 -9.18 19.82
C LEU A 276 -15.01 -8.05 19.74
N SER A 277 -13.87 -8.31 19.08
CA SER A 277 -12.82 -7.30 18.90
C SER A 277 -13.20 -6.22 17.87
N PHE A 278 -14.32 -6.37 17.17
CA PHE A 278 -14.76 -5.54 16.03
C PHE A 278 -16.14 -4.88 16.28
N ALA A 279 -16.49 -4.68 17.56
CA ALA A 279 -17.76 -4.09 18.01
C ALA A 279 -19.00 -4.97 17.79
N GLY A 280 -18.83 -6.27 17.51
CA GLY A 280 -19.90 -7.26 17.47
C GLY A 280 -20.14 -7.98 18.81
N ASN A 281 -21.07 -8.94 18.80
CA ASN A 281 -21.56 -9.63 19.99
C ASN A 281 -21.25 -11.13 20.03
N ILE A 282 -20.64 -11.68 18.99
CA ILE A 282 -20.38 -13.11 18.83
C ILE A 282 -18.98 -13.45 19.34
N ASN A 283 -18.96 -14.31 20.36
CA ASN A 283 -17.74 -14.89 20.94
C ASN A 283 -17.64 -16.38 20.58
N VAL A 284 -16.58 -16.75 19.85
CA VAL A 284 -16.29 -18.14 19.44
C VAL A 284 -14.78 -18.27 19.18
N PRO A 285 -14.13 -19.42 19.47
CA PRO A 285 -12.68 -19.55 19.29
C PRO A 285 -12.28 -19.80 17.82
N LEU A 286 -12.76 -18.95 16.91
CA LEU A 286 -12.46 -18.97 15.48
C LEU A 286 -12.55 -17.53 14.94
N HIS A 287 -11.56 -17.10 14.18
CA HIS A 287 -11.64 -15.93 13.32
C HIS A 287 -10.79 -16.24 12.10
N VAL A 288 -11.40 -16.31 10.92
CA VAL A 288 -10.70 -16.67 9.69
C VAL A 288 -11.10 -15.75 8.55
N ASP A 289 -10.11 -15.04 8.03
CA ASP A 289 -10.23 -14.11 6.91
C ASP A 289 -10.13 -14.81 5.57
N GLY A 290 -11.08 -14.49 4.70
CA GLY A 290 -11.08 -14.86 3.29
C GLY A 290 -10.97 -13.63 2.41
N ILE A 291 -10.05 -13.65 1.45
CA ILE A 291 -9.79 -12.54 0.54
C ILE A 291 -10.65 -12.67 -0.72
N ILE A 292 -11.30 -11.57 -1.11
CA ILE A 292 -12.02 -11.40 -2.38
C ILE A 292 -11.17 -10.47 -3.26
N LEU A 293 -10.80 -10.96 -4.45
CA LEU A 293 -9.99 -10.21 -5.39
C LEU A 293 -10.87 -9.39 -6.34
N ASN A 294 -10.39 -8.20 -6.70
CA ASN A 294 -11.05 -7.25 -7.59
C ASN A 294 -12.55 -7.04 -7.28
N PRO A 295 -12.93 -6.76 -6.02
CA PRO A 295 -14.33 -6.57 -5.65
C PRO A 295 -14.85 -5.22 -6.16
N THR A 296 -16.16 -5.16 -6.38
CA THR A 296 -16.93 -3.93 -6.40
C THR A 296 -17.61 -3.75 -5.04
N LEU A 297 -17.40 -2.61 -4.39
CA LEU A 297 -18.00 -2.23 -3.12
C LEU A 297 -18.96 -1.08 -3.33
N GLU A 298 -20.21 -1.32 -2.99
CA GLU A 298 -21.25 -0.31 -2.91
C GLU A 298 -21.59 -0.06 -1.44
N VAL A 299 -21.64 1.20 -1.04
CA VAL A 299 -21.97 1.67 0.31
C VAL A 299 -23.15 2.63 0.20
N ASP A 300 -24.27 2.27 0.83
CA ASP A 300 -25.53 3.03 0.77
C ASP A 300 -25.96 3.43 -0.65
N GLY A 301 -25.82 2.51 -1.61
CA GLY A 301 -26.18 2.73 -3.01
C GLY A 301 -25.11 3.41 -3.86
N LYS A 302 -23.96 3.79 -3.28
CA LYS A 302 -22.85 4.44 -4.00
C LYS A 302 -21.67 3.51 -4.17
N ILE A 303 -21.18 3.36 -5.39
CA ILE A 303 -19.99 2.55 -5.68
C ILE A 303 -18.76 3.32 -5.20
N LEU A 304 -18.02 2.76 -4.24
CA LEU A 304 -16.75 3.31 -3.75
C LEU A 304 -15.55 2.59 -4.36
N ILE A 305 -15.68 1.28 -4.57
CA ILE A 305 -14.66 0.44 -5.23
C ILE A 305 -15.33 -0.22 -6.43
N LYS A 306 -14.70 -0.17 -7.59
CA LYS A 306 -15.11 -0.89 -8.80
C LYS A 306 -13.96 -1.74 -9.29
N ASP A 307 -14.17 -3.05 -9.31
CA ASP A 307 -13.19 -4.05 -9.77
C ASP A 307 -11.80 -3.88 -9.11
N GLY A 308 -11.80 -3.62 -7.79
CA GLY A 308 -10.61 -3.37 -6.98
C GLY A 308 -10.02 -1.95 -7.08
N LYS A 309 -10.66 -1.02 -7.80
CA LYS A 309 -10.21 0.38 -7.93
C LYS A 309 -11.11 1.33 -7.19
N TRP A 310 -10.55 2.22 -6.38
CA TRP A 310 -11.32 3.24 -5.66
C TRP A 310 -11.74 4.34 -6.62
N VAL A 311 -13.04 4.44 -6.93
CA VAL A 311 -13.54 5.37 -7.95
C VAL A 311 -13.69 6.80 -7.42
N PHE A 312 -13.90 6.97 -6.11
CA PHE A 312 -14.01 8.29 -5.51
C PHE A 312 -12.67 9.05 -5.46
N LEU A 313 -11.54 8.38 -5.65
CA LEU A 313 -10.25 9.06 -5.79
C LEU A 313 -10.15 9.86 -7.09
N GLU A 314 -10.93 9.49 -8.11
CA GLU A 314 -11.05 10.25 -9.36
C GLU A 314 -12.03 11.42 -9.20
N GLU A 315 -13.01 11.32 -8.29
CA GLU A 315 -14.00 12.37 -7.99
C GLU A 315 -13.48 13.46 -7.05
N ASP A 316 -12.55 13.12 -6.14
CA ASP A 316 -11.91 14.06 -5.21
C ASP A 316 -10.73 14.84 -5.85
N GLU A 317 -10.38 14.57 -7.12
CA GLU A 317 -9.66 15.58 -7.91
C GLU A 317 -10.67 16.72 -8.20
N PRO A 318 -10.40 17.98 -7.82
CA PRO A 318 -11.26 19.09 -8.22
C PRO A 318 -11.42 18.98 -9.73
N GLU A 319 -12.66 19.07 -10.25
CA GLU A 319 -12.96 18.99 -11.68
C GLU A 319 -11.78 19.58 -12.45
N ARG A 320 -10.91 18.71 -12.99
CA ARG A 320 -10.09 19.14 -14.10
C ARG A 320 -11.14 19.41 -15.14
N GLU A 321 -11.38 20.69 -15.42
CA GLU A 321 -12.23 21.12 -16.52
C GLU A 321 -12.01 20.13 -17.65
N ASN A 322 -13.11 19.51 -18.09
CA ASN A 322 -13.13 18.57 -19.21
C ASN A 322 -11.99 18.94 -20.19
N PRO A 323 -11.04 18.03 -20.51
CA PRO A 323 -9.92 18.36 -21.39
C PRO A 323 -10.38 18.87 -22.78
N ASP A 324 -11.66 18.70 -23.13
CA ASP A 324 -12.28 19.32 -24.32
C ASP A 324 -12.77 20.77 -24.11
N LYS A 325 -12.87 21.26 -22.88
CA LYS A 325 -13.22 22.65 -22.51
C LYS A 325 -12.03 23.52 -22.10
N ALA A 326 -10.89 22.93 -21.72
CA ALA A 326 -9.62 23.65 -21.52
C ALA A 326 -8.78 23.74 -22.80
N ARG A 327 -9.43 23.90 -23.97
CA ARG A 327 -8.77 24.43 -25.16
C ARG A 327 -8.66 25.95 -25.01
N VAL A 328 -7.63 26.41 -24.30
CA VAL A 328 -6.89 27.54 -24.88
C VAL A 328 -6.18 26.93 -26.06
N GLU A 329 -6.79 27.12 -27.22
CA GLU A 329 -6.29 26.66 -28.49
C GLU A 329 -4.82 27.07 -28.64
N ILE A 330 -3.92 26.09 -28.74
CA ILE A 330 -2.53 26.33 -29.19
C ILE A 330 -2.55 27.08 -30.54
N SER A 331 -3.65 26.99 -31.31
CA SER A 331 -3.91 27.80 -32.51
C SER A 331 -4.00 29.30 -32.26
N GLU A 332 -4.40 29.79 -31.08
CA GLU A 332 -4.45 31.23 -30.79
C GLU A 332 -3.06 31.82 -30.50
N ILE A 333 -2.16 31.03 -29.91
CA ILE A 333 -0.74 31.40 -29.74
C ILE A 333 0.01 31.28 -31.08
N LEU A 334 -0.36 30.30 -31.92
CA LEU A 334 0.22 30.10 -33.24
C LEU A 334 -0.21 31.16 -34.28
N ASN A 335 -1.31 31.90 -34.05
CA ASN A 335 -1.85 32.87 -35.01
C ASN A 335 -1.68 34.35 -34.63
N SER A 336 -1.11 34.68 -33.46
CA SER A 336 -0.77 36.08 -33.16
C SER A 336 0.48 36.48 -33.94
N GLN A 337 0.27 37.18 -35.05
CA GLN A 337 1.31 37.85 -35.83
C GLN A 337 2.21 38.68 -34.91
N VAL A 338 3.50 38.36 -34.88
CA VAL A 338 4.52 39.34 -34.50
C VAL A 338 5.23 39.73 -35.79
N ASP A 339 4.98 40.95 -36.23
CA ASP A 339 5.66 41.60 -37.33
C ASP A 339 7.18 41.66 -37.10
N ALA A 340 7.92 41.53 -38.22
CA ALA A 340 9.38 41.57 -38.44
C ALA A 340 10.12 42.78 -37.79
N PRO A 341 11.48 42.90 -37.75
CA PRO A 341 12.48 42.30 -38.65
C PRO A 341 13.85 41.88 -38.03
N GLY A 342 14.61 41.07 -38.77
CA GLY A 342 16.05 40.91 -38.55
C GLY A 342 16.54 39.50 -38.84
N LYS A 343 17.40 39.35 -39.84
CA LYS A 343 18.19 38.13 -40.06
C LYS A 343 18.91 37.76 -38.76
N VAL A 344 18.64 36.59 -38.20
CA VAL A 344 19.50 35.99 -37.18
C VAL A 344 20.00 34.67 -37.76
N GLU A 345 21.30 34.62 -38.00
CA GLU A 345 22.01 33.44 -38.48
C GLU A 345 21.90 32.32 -37.44
N SER A 346 21.44 31.14 -37.87
CA SER A 346 21.36 29.95 -37.05
C SER A 346 22.76 29.47 -36.68
N HIS A 347 23.16 29.65 -35.43
CA HIS A 347 24.26 28.92 -34.84
C HIS A 347 23.67 27.92 -33.84
N SER A 348 23.75 26.62 -34.15
CA SER A 348 23.34 25.57 -33.23
C SER A 348 24.25 25.62 -32.00
N LEU A 349 23.66 25.68 -30.80
CA LEU A 349 24.41 25.61 -29.54
C LEU A 349 25.02 24.22 -29.26
N PHE A 350 24.79 23.23 -30.13
CA PHE A 350 25.29 21.85 -29.98
C PHE A 350 25.92 21.23 -31.24
N GLY A 351 26.34 22.04 -32.21
CA GLY A 351 27.25 21.62 -33.29
C GLY A 351 26.87 20.36 -34.09
N TYR A 352 25.59 20.15 -34.41
CA TYR A 352 25.17 19.03 -35.27
C TYR A 352 24.18 19.48 -36.35
N GLU A 353 24.59 19.38 -37.61
CA GLU A 353 23.68 19.42 -38.76
C GLU A 353 23.09 18.02 -39.00
N PRO A 354 21.76 17.87 -39.17
CA PRO A 354 21.18 16.59 -39.49
C PRO A 354 21.49 16.21 -40.95
N GLN A 355 22.30 15.17 -41.16
CA GLN A 355 22.34 14.53 -42.48
C GLN A 355 21.11 13.63 -42.65
N GLU A 356 20.28 13.94 -43.63
CA GLU A 356 19.18 13.10 -44.10
C GLU A 356 19.71 11.73 -44.52
N THR A 357 19.37 10.67 -43.78
CA THR A 357 19.42 9.31 -44.34
C THR A 357 18.16 8.53 -43.97
N LYS A 358 17.42 8.14 -45.02
CA LYS A 358 16.35 7.14 -44.96
C LYS A 358 16.95 5.79 -44.57
N LYS A 359 16.69 5.28 -43.34
CA LYS A 359 16.71 3.84 -43.03
C LYS A 359 16.19 3.52 -41.62
N ASN A 360 15.29 2.54 -41.58
CA ASN A 360 14.82 1.66 -40.49
C ASN A 360 14.71 2.22 -39.05
N PRO A 361 13.50 2.38 -38.47
CA PRO A 361 13.28 2.91 -37.11
C PRO A 361 13.73 2.00 -35.95
N TYR A 362 14.42 0.89 -36.23
CA TYR A 362 14.86 -0.09 -35.23
C TYR A 362 16.39 -0.22 -35.09
N GLU A 363 17.19 0.59 -35.77
CA GLU A 363 18.65 0.61 -35.54
C GLU A 363 19.04 1.63 -34.45
N PRO A 364 19.89 1.24 -33.47
CA PRO A 364 20.32 2.15 -32.40
C PRO A 364 21.28 3.24 -32.90
N TYR A 365 21.03 4.49 -32.51
CA TYR A 365 21.93 5.61 -32.76
C TYR A 365 23.21 5.48 -31.92
N ILE A 366 24.37 5.51 -32.58
CA ILE A 366 25.68 5.41 -31.94
C ILE A 366 26.25 6.83 -31.73
N VAL A 367 26.29 7.29 -30.48
CA VAL A 367 26.96 8.57 -30.11
C VAL A 367 28.43 8.28 -29.81
N ARG A 368 29.35 9.09 -30.35
CA ARG A 368 30.79 8.77 -30.33
C ARG A 368 31.59 9.29 -29.12
N GLU A 369 31.10 10.20 -28.28
CA GLU A 369 31.75 10.53 -27.00
C GLU A 369 30.85 11.50 -26.17
N PRO A 370 30.81 11.42 -24.82
CA PRO A 370 30.13 12.41 -23.99
C PRO A 370 31.07 13.58 -23.64
N LEU A 371 30.55 14.81 -23.72
CA LEU A 371 31.17 16.00 -23.13
C LEU A 371 31.20 15.89 -21.60
N GLU A 372 32.37 16.11 -21.00
CA GLU A 372 32.54 16.25 -19.55
C GLU A 372 31.79 17.51 -19.07
N SER A 373 30.55 17.34 -18.63
CA SER A 373 29.88 18.32 -17.78
C SER A 373 29.38 17.61 -16.52
N HIS A 374 29.91 18.04 -15.38
CA HIS A 374 29.42 17.65 -14.07
C HIS A 374 27.97 18.10 -13.94
N TYR A 375 27.11 17.27 -13.34
CA TYR A 375 25.63 17.35 -13.30
C TYR A 375 24.90 16.63 -14.44
N PHE A 376 25.00 15.31 -14.48
CA PHE A 376 23.99 14.46 -15.15
C PHE A 376 23.50 13.38 -14.19
N ASP A 377 22.22 13.46 -13.82
CA ASP A 377 21.54 12.48 -12.97
C ASP A 377 21.20 11.22 -13.81
N PRO A 378 21.73 10.02 -13.46
CA PRO A 378 21.58 8.81 -14.28
C PRO A 378 20.16 8.23 -14.33
N TRP A 379 19.18 8.81 -13.63
CA TRP A 379 17.89 8.16 -13.42
C TRP A 379 16.86 8.32 -14.55
N ILE A 380 17.11 9.13 -15.60
CA ILE A 380 16.06 9.43 -16.62
C ILE A 380 16.53 9.22 -18.08
N GLY A 381 17.79 8.87 -18.31
CA GLY A 381 18.22 8.35 -19.60
C GLY A 381 18.40 6.84 -19.52
N GLY A 382 17.53 6.05 -20.16
CA GLY A 382 17.77 4.62 -20.33
C GLY A 382 18.98 4.39 -21.23
N TRP A 383 20.18 4.49 -20.67
CA TRP A 383 21.45 4.22 -21.33
C TRP A 383 21.90 2.81 -20.94
N THR A 384 22.14 1.96 -21.94
CA THR A 384 22.81 0.67 -21.73
C THR A 384 24.22 0.73 -22.29
N ARG A 385 25.19 0.22 -21.53
CA ARG A 385 26.58 0.12 -21.94
C ARG A 385 26.79 -1.18 -22.72
N LEU A 386 27.12 -1.07 -24.01
CA LEU A 386 27.38 -2.20 -24.91
C LEU A 386 28.75 -1.99 -25.56
N ASN A 387 29.69 -2.91 -25.33
CA ASN A 387 31.06 -2.87 -25.89
C ASN A 387 31.76 -1.49 -25.78
N ASN A 388 31.78 -0.92 -24.56
CA ASN A 388 32.38 0.39 -24.27
C ASN A 388 31.75 1.59 -25.00
N ARG A 389 30.49 1.49 -25.43
CA ARG A 389 29.71 2.63 -25.96
C ARG A 389 28.39 2.79 -25.21
N PHE A 390 27.93 4.03 -25.08
CA PHE A 390 26.62 4.36 -24.52
C PHE A 390 25.58 4.33 -25.64
N VAL A 391 24.49 3.60 -25.44
CA VAL A 391 23.41 3.45 -26.42
C VAL A 391 22.10 3.95 -25.79
N ILE A 392 21.40 4.86 -26.47
CA ILE A 392 20.07 5.34 -26.07
C ILE A 392 19.03 4.30 -26.47
N ASN A 393 18.15 3.95 -25.54
CA ASN A 393 16.97 3.13 -25.86
C ASN A 393 16.05 3.87 -26.87
N PRO A 394 15.79 3.32 -28.07
CA PRO A 394 14.99 3.99 -29.10
C PRO A 394 13.56 4.33 -28.65
N GLN A 395 12.99 3.59 -27.69
CA GLN A 395 11.65 3.89 -27.14
C GLN A 395 11.62 5.17 -26.29
N LEU A 396 12.77 5.62 -25.78
CA LEU A 396 12.91 6.85 -24.98
C LEU A 396 13.38 8.04 -25.82
N TYR A 397 13.85 7.82 -27.05
CA TYR A 397 14.36 8.87 -27.94
C TYR A 397 13.28 9.90 -28.32
N GLY A 398 12.04 9.44 -28.55
CA GLY A 398 10.90 10.32 -28.84
C GLY A 398 10.49 11.21 -27.66
N TYR A 399 10.75 10.78 -26.42
CA TYR A 399 10.55 11.60 -25.22
C TYR A 399 11.65 12.64 -25.06
N TRP A 400 12.88 12.29 -25.44
CA TRP A 400 14.03 13.19 -25.39
C TRP A 400 13.89 14.38 -26.35
N ILE A 401 13.42 14.15 -27.58
CA ILE A 401 13.19 15.24 -28.56
C ILE A 401 12.16 16.25 -28.04
N LYS A 402 11.06 15.76 -27.44
CA LYS A 402 10.03 16.64 -26.87
C LYS A 402 10.55 17.48 -25.71
N ILE A 403 11.41 16.91 -24.86
CA ILE A 403 12.02 17.63 -23.74
C ILE A 403 12.91 18.77 -24.27
N VAL A 404 13.72 18.51 -25.29
CA VAL A 404 14.60 19.52 -25.91
C VAL A 404 13.78 20.64 -26.57
N GLU A 405 12.73 20.32 -27.33
CA GLU A 405 11.86 21.34 -27.95
C GLU A 405 11.15 22.22 -26.93
N ILE A 406 10.69 21.64 -25.81
CA ILE A 406 10.07 22.40 -24.72
C ILE A 406 11.12 23.28 -24.03
N HIS A 407 12.31 22.75 -23.79
CA HIS A 407 13.42 23.46 -23.16
C HIS A 407 13.85 24.68 -23.98
N GLU A 408 14.04 24.53 -25.30
CA GLU A 408 14.39 25.64 -26.19
C GLU A 408 13.30 26.72 -26.26
N LYS A 409 12.03 26.33 -26.23
CA LYS A 409 10.92 27.29 -26.23
C LYS A 409 10.84 28.06 -24.91
N ILE A 410 11.05 27.39 -23.77
CA ILE A 410 11.15 28.07 -22.45
C ILE A 410 12.33 29.04 -22.47
N HIS A 411 13.50 28.60 -22.95
CA HIS A 411 14.68 29.45 -23.07
C HIS A 411 14.41 30.71 -23.92
N ASN A 412 13.73 30.55 -25.06
CA ASN A 412 13.40 31.64 -25.98
C ASN A 412 12.31 32.60 -25.47
N ILE A 413 11.33 32.09 -24.70
CA ILE A 413 10.26 32.90 -24.10
C ILE A 413 10.82 33.80 -23.00
N TYR A 414 11.66 33.25 -22.12
CA TYR A 414 12.16 34.01 -20.96
C TYR A 414 13.41 34.84 -21.27
N LYS A 415 14.12 34.58 -22.38
CA LYS A 415 15.36 35.27 -22.78
C LYS A 415 16.36 35.44 -21.62
N THR A 416 16.37 34.50 -20.67
CA THR A 416 17.24 34.56 -19.50
C THR A 416 18.54 33.85 -19.83
N GLY A 417 19.69 34.43 -19.48
CA GLY A 417 20.97 33.71 -19.48
C GLY A 417 21.14 32.72 -18.32
N ASP A 418 20.10 32.50 -17.51
CA ASP A 418 20.11 31.58 -16.37
C ASP A 418 19.59 30.19 -16.80
N GLU A 419 20.49 29.37 -17.33
CA GLU A 419 20.19 28.00 -17.79
C GLU A 419 19.59 27.12 -16.68
N ALA A 420 20.01 27.32 -15.42
CA ALA A 420 19.52 26.53 -14.30
C ALA A 420 18.04 26.83 -13.99
N PHE A 421 17.58 28.06 -14.26
CA PHE A 421 16.15 28.41 -14.17
C PHE A 421 15.34 27.71 -15.25
N VAL A 422 15.79 27.79 -16.51
CA VAL A 422 15.13 27.15 -17.66
C VAL A 422 15.01 25.65 -17.43
N GLU A 423 16.06 25.02 -16.89
CA GLU A 423 16.08 23.59 -16.57
C GLU A 423 15.06 23.22 -15.48
N ARG A 424 15.00 23.96 -14.36
CA ARG A 424 14.02 23.71 -13.29
C ARG A 424 12.58 23.81 -13.78
N VAL A 425 12.31 24.81 -14.61
CA VAL A 425 10.96 25.07 -15.16
C VAL A 425 10.58 23.98 -16.17
N THR A 426 11.52 23.53 -17.00
CA THR A 426 11.33 22.41 -17.94
C THR A 426 10.99 21.12 -17.20
N TRP A 427 11.72 20.80 -16.12
CA TRP A 427 11.45 19.61 -15.31
C TRP A 427 10.12 19.70 -14.56
N HIS A 428 9.75 20.88 -14.08
CA HIS A 428 8.45 21.11 -13.46
C HIS A 428 7.32 20.81 -14.45
N TYR A 429 7.42 21.30 -15.68
CA TYR A 429 6.43 21.02 -16.72
C TYR A 429 6.37 19.52 -17.05
N PHE A 430 7.51 18.87 -17.24
CA PHE A 430 7.53 17.45 -17.60
C PHE A 430 6.94 16.55 -16.51
N ARG A 431 7.14 16.91 -15.24
CA ARG A 431 6.63 16.16 -14.09
C ARG A 431 5.13 16.36 -13.86
N ASN A 432 4.61 17.55 -14.15
CA ASN A 432 3.24 17.93 -13.76
C ASN A 432 2.28 18.11 -14.94
N GLY A 433 2.78 18.18 -16.18
CA GLY A 433 1.98 18.38 -17.39
C GLY A 433 1.46 19.80 -17.60
N TYR A 434 1.82 20.75 -16.73
CA TYR A 434 1.46 22.17 -16.84
C TYR A 434 2.54 23.07 -16.19
N LEU A 435 2.51 24.36 -16.51
CA LEU A 435 3.40 25.37 -15.94
C LEU A 435 2.60 26.30 -15.03
N ASN A 436 2.92 26.34 -13.74
CA ASN A 436 2.46 27.38 -12.84
C ASN A 436 3.63 28.34 -12.55
N LEU A 437 3.56 29.54 -13.12
CA LEU A 437 4.66 30.51 -13.10
C LEU A 437 4.60 31.48 -11.91
N SER A 438 3.51 31.44 -11.12
CA SER A 438 3.37 32.24 -9.90
C SER A 438 4.27 31.77 -8.75
N SER A 439 4.88 30.58 -8.87
CA SER A 439 5.77 30.01 -7.85
C SER A 439 7.26 30.29 -8.08
N TYR A 440 7.60 31.06 -9.11
CA TYR A 440 9.00 31.26 -9.55
C TYR A 440 9.39 32.74 -9.78
N SER A 441 8.55 33.70 -9.33
CA SER A 441 8.82 35.15 -9.34
C SER A 441 9.77 35.58 -8.23
#